data_AF-A0A0C1UA21-F1
#
_entry.id   AF-A0A0C1UA21-F1
#
_cell.length_a   1.000
_cell.length_b   1.000
_cell.length_c   1.000
_cell.angle_alpha   90.00
_cell.angle_beta   90.00
_cell.angle_gamma   90.00
#
_symmetry.space_group_name_H-M   'P 1'
#
loop_
_entity.id
_entity.type
_entity.pdbx_description
1 polymer ?
#
loop_
_entity_poly.entity_id
_entity_poly.type
_entity_poly.pdbx_seq_one_letter_code
_entity_poly.pdbx_strand_id
1 'polypeptide(L)'
;MKNSKRYLEKINKYILELDNEKEKLEVEIKKEKQLIDEKQELYKKLDEKGNDLKGKYELLKNFLINRGLIFEVENKYDLTQWDNLYLERLSSNYAIKNKKGDTIKFIEEDINDIFDEILNGNISVSILVIRENIKTVTIQLRFIKNE
;
A
#
# COMPACT_ATOMS: atom_id res chain seq x y z
N MET A 1 9.02 50.93 -60.55
CA MET A 1 9.69 49.65 -60.22
C MET A 1 10.27 49.55 -58.79
N LYS A 2 10.68 50.64 -58.11
CA LYS A 2 11.25 50.56 -56.73
C LYS A 2 10.30 50.02 -55.64
N ASN A 3 8.97 50.21 -55.78
CA ASN A 3 7.99 49.77 -54.77
C ASN A 3 7.75 48.24 -54.76
N SER A 4 7.90 47.56 -55.90
CA SER A 4 7.74 46.10 -56.01
C SER A 4 8.90 45.36 -55.33
N LYS A 5 10.12 45.89 -55.42
CA LYS A 5 11.33 45.28 -54.83
C LYS A 5 11.30 45.32 -53.29
N ARG A 6 10.90 46.45 -52.70
CA ARG A 6 10.70 46.59 -51.24
C ARG A 6 9.58 45.70 -50.70
N TYR A 7 8.53 45.48 -51.49
CA TYR A 7 7.43 44.60 -51.10
C TYR A 7 7.87 43.14 -51.08
N LEU A 8 8.63 42.70 -52.09
CA LEU A 8 9.23 41.37 -52.14
C LEU A 8 10.24 41.14 -50.99
N GLU A 9 11.05 42.14 -50.65
CA GLU A 9 11.96 42.08 -49.49
C GLU A 9 11.22 41.88 -48.17
N LYS A 10 10.09 42.56 -47.96
CA LYS A 10 9.25 42.37 -46.77
C LYS A 10 8.64 40.97 -46.71
N ILE A 11 8.14 40.47 -47.83
CA ILE A 11 7.58 39.11 -47.92
C ILE A 11 8.66 38.07 -47.62
N ASN A 12 9.85 38.20 -48.22
CA ASN A 12 10.94 37.27 -47.99
C ASN A 12 11.42 37.28 -46.53
N LYS A 13 11.45 38.46 -45.88
CA LYS A 13 11.76 38.55 -44.45
C LYS A 13 10.71 37.82 -43.59
N TYR A 14 9.43 37.97 -43.94
CA TYR A 14 8.34 37.30 -43.24
C TYR A 14 8.38 35.78 -43.44
N ILE A 15 8.71 35.31 -44.66
CA ILE A 15 8.92 33.88 -44.93
C ILE A 15 10.06 33.34 -44.08
N LEU A 16 11.19 34.04 -44.01
CA LEU A 16 12.32 33.66 -43.16
C LEU A 16 11.96 33.65 -41.66
N GLU A 17 11.15 34.59 -41.19
CA GLU A 17 10.66 34.61 -39.80
C GLU A 17 9.78 33.38 -39.51
N LEU A 18 8.85 33.06 -40.42
CA LEU A 18 8.00 31.88 -40.31
C LEU A 18 8.79 30.55 -40.36
N ASP A 19 9.80 30.46 -41.23
CA ASP A 19 10.67 29.29 -41.31
C ASP A 19 11.46 29.10 -40.01
N ASN A 20 11.99 30.17 -39.44
CA ASN A 20 12.68 30.12 -38.14
C ASN A 20 11.74 29.76 -36.98
N GLU A 21 10.51 30.25 -36.97
CA GLU A 21 9.50 29.85 -35.97
C GLU A 21 9.12 28.39 -36.10
N LYS A 22 8.95 27.90 -37.34
CA LYS A 22 8.69 26.49 -37.62
C LYS A 22 9.80 25.60 -37.10
N GLU A 23 11.06 25.91 -37.37
CA GLU A 23 12.20 25.13 -36.88
C GLU A 23 12.25 25.10 -35.34
N LYS A 24 11.98 26.23 -34.68
CA LYS A 24 11.91 26.28 -33.21
C LYS A 24 10.81 25.37 -32.65
N LEU A 25 9.61 25.45 -33.23
CA LEU A 25 8.48 24.61 -32.83
C LEU A 25 8.76 23.12 -33.06
N GLU A 26 9.43 22.77 -34.16
CA GLU A 26 9.82 21.37 -34.43
C GLU A 26 10.80 20.84 -33.36
N VAL A 27 11.76 21.66 -32.94
CA VAL A 27 12.69 21.31 -31.84
C VAL A 27 11.95 21.16 -30.51
N GLU A 28 11.02 22.07 -30.19
CA GLU A 28 10.20 21.98 -28.97
C GLU A 28 9.32 20.74 -28.97
N ILE A 29 8.62 20.45 -30.07
CA ILE A 29 7.80 19.24 -30.21
C ILE A 29 8.65 17.99 -30.00
N LYS A 30 9.87 17.96 -30.53
CA LYS A 30 10.77 16.81 -30.34
C LYS A 30 11.18 16.63 -28.88
N LYS A 31 11.48 17.71 -28.17
CA LYS A 31 11.79 17.68 -26.73
C LYS A 31 10.60 17.20 -25.90
N GLU A 32 9.42 17.76 -26.16
CA GLU A 32 8.18 17.37 -25.46
C GLU A 32 7.83 15.90 -25.71
N LYS A 33 8.00 15.39 -26.93
CA LYS A 33 7.82 13.96 -27.23
C LYS A 33 8.76 13.08 -26.41
N GLN A 34 10.05 13.45 -26.32
CA GLN A 34 11.00 12.70 -25.49
C GLN A 34 10.58 12.68 -24.02
N LEU A 35 10.12 13.82 -23.48
CA LEU A 35 9.63 13.89 -22.11
C LEU A 35 8.37 13.04 -21.89
N ILE A 36 7.48 12.98 -22.87
CA ILE A 36 6.29 12.13 -22.83
C ILE A 36 6.70 10.65 -22.80
N ASP A 37 7.61 10.24 -23.68
CA ASP A 37 8.08 8.86 -23.77
C ASP A 37 8.74 8.41 -22.45
N GLU A 38 9.62 9.24 -21.87
CA GLU A 38 10.25 8.99 -20.57
C GLU A 38 9.22 8.83 -19.44
N LYS A 39 8.20 9.70 -19.41
CA LYS A 39 7.12 9.62 -18.41
C LYS A 39 6.26 8.37 -18.59
N GLN A 40 5.99 7.96 -19.83
CA GLN A 40 5.25 6.73 -20.11
C GLN A 40 6.01 5.49 -19.65
N GLU A 41 7.32 5.43 -19.89
CA GLU A 41 8.15 4.35 -19.39
C GLU A 41 8.17 4.30 -17.85
N LEU A 42 8.30 5.46 -17.20
CA LEU A 42 8.25 5.54 -15.74
C LEU A 42 6.91 5.06 -15.20
N TYR A 43 5.80 5.49 -15.82
CA TYR A 43 4.46 5.06 -15.44
C TYR A 43 4.32 3.54 -15.54
N LYS A 44 4.77 2.93 -16.64
CA LYS A 44 4.72 1.48 -16.81
C LYS A 44 5.50 0.74 -15.71
N LYS A 45 6.70 1.21 -15.37
CA LYS A 45 7.50 0.64 -14.27
C LYS A 45 6.82 0.76 -12.91
N LEU A 46 6.12 1.87 -12.66
CA LEU A 46 5.37 2.08 -11.42
C LEU A 46 4.14 1.19 -11.35
N ASP A 47 3.41 1.02 -12.46
CA ASP A 47 2.25 0.14 -12.55
C ASP A 47 2.63 -1.33 -12.32
N GLU A 48 3.72 -1.80 -12.95
CA GLU A 48 4.26 -3.14 -12.73
C GLU A 48 4.64 -3.37 -11.26
N LYS A 49 5.31 -2.39 -10.62
CA LYS A 49 5.65 -2.45 -9.19
C LYS A 49 4.41 -2.44 -8.29
N GLY A 50 3.41 -1.61 -8.62
CA GLY A 50 2.15 -1.53 -7.89
C GLY A 50 1.41 -2.86 -7.91
N ASN A 51 1.33 -3.50 -9.08
CA ASN A 51 0.72 -4.81 -9.24
C ASN A 51 1.47 -5.92 -8.48
N ASP A 52 2.81 -5.92 -8.51
CA ASP A 52 3.63 -6.85 -7.71
C ASP A 52 3.41 -6.67 -6.19
N LEU A 53 3.42 -5.43 -5.71
CA LEU A 53 3.17 -5.13 -4.29
C LEU A 53 1.76 -5.55 -3.86
N LYS A 54 0.75 -5.29 -4.69
CA LYS A 54 -0.62 -5.74 -4.44
C LYS A 54 -0.70 -7.26 -4.37
N GLY A 55 -0.03 -7.98 -5.27
CA GLY A 55 0.03 -9.43 -5.23
C GLY A 55 0.67 -9.96 -3.95
N LYS A 56 1.79 -9.37 -3.51
CA LYS A 56 2.45 -9.72 -2.25
C LYS A 56 1.57 -9.44 -1.03
N TYR A 57 0.86 -8.32 -1.04
CA TYR A 57 -0.08 -7.95 0.01
C TYR A 57 -1.21 -8.97 0.15
N GLU A 58 -1.86 -9.34 -0.96
CA GLU A 58 -2.92 -10.36 -0.94
C GLU A 58 -2.40 -11.73 -0.50
N LEU A 59 -1.19 -12.12 -0.89
CA LEU A 59 -0.55 -13.34 -0.40
C LEU A 59 -0.33 -13.30 1.12
N LEU A 60 0.16 -12.19 1.65
CA LEU A 60 0.37 -12.00 3.08
C LEU A 60 -0.96 -12.04 3.85
N LYS A 61 -1.99 -11.35 3.37
CA LYS A 61 -3.33 -11.36 3.94
C LYS A 61 -3.90 -12.78 4.00
N ASN A 62 -3.82 -13.52 2.89
CA ASN A 62 -4.27 -14.91 2.85
C ASN A 62 -3.45 -15.83 3.75
N PHE A 63 -2.14 -15.61 3.85
CA PHE A 63 -1.28 -16.33 4.78
C PHE A 63 -1.73 -16.12 6.23
N LEU A 64 -2.00 -14.87 6.61
CA LEU A 64 -2.48 -14.51 7.94
C LEU A 64 -3.82 -15.17 8.23
N ILE A 65 -4.78 -15.10 7.30
CA ILE A 65 -6.09 -15.75 7.46
C ILE A 65 -5.93 -17.26 7.68
N ASN A 66 -5.10 -17.93 6.87
CA ASN A 66 -4.97 -19.38 6.91
C ASN A 66 -4.15 -19.91 8.09
N ARG A 67 -3.09 -19.20 8.49
CA ARG A 67 -2.15 -19.67 9.54
C ARG A 67 -2.42 -19.03 10.89
N GLY A 68 -3.02 -17.85 10.92
CA GLY A 68 -3.14 -17.04 12.12
C GLY A 68 -1.80 -16.48 12.58
N LEU A 69 -1.77 -16.03 13.83
CA LEU A 69 -0.57 -15.53 14.51
C LEU A 69 -0.31 -16.35 15.77
N ILE A 70 0.96 -16.51 16.11
CA ILE A 70 1.40 -17.10 17.37
C ILE A 70 2.39 -16.14 18.01
N PHE A 71 2.19 -15.83 19.28
CA PHE A 71 3.08 -14.98 20.04
C PHE A 71 3.25 -15.52 21.45
N GLU A 72 4.44 -15.30 21.99
CA GLU A 72 4.78 -15.62 23.37
C GLU A 72 4.72 -14.34 24.20
N VAL A 73 4.12 -14.43 25.39
CA VAL A 73 4.00 -13.31 26.33
C VAL A 73 4.33 -13.79 27.74
N GLU A 74 4.77 -12.88 28.60
CA GLU A 74 4.98 -13.18 30.02
C GLU A 74 3.65 -13.52 30.71
N ASN A 75 3.64 -14.58 31.52
CA ASN A 75 2.44 -15.03 32.24
C ASN A 75 2.23 -14.22 33.52
N LYS A 76 1.91 -12.92 33.39
CA LYS A 76 1.64 -12.04 34.54
C LYS A 76 0.21 -12.12 35.08
N TYR A 77 -0.67 -12.80 34.35
CA TYR A 77 -2.12 -12.76 34.58
C TYR A 77 -2.70 -14.14 34.93
N ASP A 78 -1.82 -15.08 35.31
CA ASP A 78 -2.16 -16.48 35.62
C ASP A 78 -3.01 -17.14 34.52
N LEU A 79 -2.62 -16.91 33.26
CA LEU A 79 -3.26 -17.51 32.10
C LEU A 79 -2.89 -18.99 32.03
N THR A 80 -3.91 -19.82 31.83
CA THR A 80 -3.76 -21.28 31.77
C THR A 80 -3.93 -21.80 30.35
N GLN A 81 -3.43 -23.01 30.10
CA GLN A 81 -3.67 -23.66 28.81
C GLN A 81 -5.17 -23.79 28.52
N TRP A 82 -5.57 -23.49 27.29
CA TRP A 82 -6.96 -23.46 26.80
C TRP A 82 -7.80 -22.27 27.28
N ASP A 83 -7.20 -21.27 27.92
CA ASP A 83 -7.91 -20.02 28.19
C ASP A 83 -8.26 -19.28 26.89
N ASN A 84 -9.54 -18.90 26.78
CA ASN A 84 -10.04 -18.06 25.72
C ASN A 84 -9.70 -16.60 26.00
N LEU A 85 -9.16 -15.94 24.99
CA LEU A 85 -8.87 -14.51 24.97
C LEU A 85 -9.72 -13.83 23.90
N TYR A 86 -9.81 -12.50 24.00
CA TYR A 86 -10.67 -11.69 23.15
C TYR A 86 -9.85 -10.59 22.50
N LEU A 87 -10.19 -10.29 21.24
CA LEU A 87 -9.67 -9.14 20.53
C LEU A 87 -10.61 -7.96 20.76
N GLU A 88 -10.08 -6.82 21.17
CA GLU A 88 -10.84 -5.58 21.31
C GLU A 88 -10.14 -4.44 20.57
N ARG A 89 -10.90 -3.65 19.81
CA ARG A 89 -10.38 -2.43 19.18
C ARG A 89 -10.40 -1.29 20.21
N LEU A 90 -9.22 -0.78 20.55
CA LEU A 90 -9.03 0.37 21.43
C LEU A 90 -8.53 1.57 20.60
N SER A 91 -9.45 2.42 20.17
CA SER A 91 -9.16 3.57 19.30
C SER A 91 -8.35 3.17 18.06
N SER A 92 -7.04 3.44 18.05
CA SER A 92 -6.15 3.15 16.93
C SER A 92 -5.62 1.71 16.90
N ASN A 93 -5.65 0.97 18.01
CA ASN A 93 -4.95 -0.33 18.14
C ASN A 93 -5.86 -1.48 18.54
N TYR A 94 -5.48 -2.69 18.13
CA TYR A 94 -6.09 -3.91 18.66
C TYR A 94 -5.37 -4.38 19.93
N ALA A 95 -6.15 -4.76 20.93
CA ALA A 95 -5.67 -5.32 22.19
C ALA A 95 -6.24 -6.72 22.40
N ILE A 96 -5.39 -7.60 22.90
CA ILE A 96 -5.78 -8.95 23.33
C ILE A 96 -6.04 -8.90 24.82
N LYS A 97 -7.25 -9.29 25.22
CA LYS A 97 -7.72 -9.24 26.60
C LYS A 97 -8.12 -10.61 27.12
N ASN A 98 -7.97 -10.81 28.42
CA ASN A 98 -8.52 -11.97 29.10
C ASN A 98 -10.01 -11.76 29.48
N LYS A 99 -10.64 -12.78 30.06
CA LYS A 99 -12.03 -12.72 30.58
C LYS A 99 -12.24 -11.68 31.68
N LYS A 100 -11.18 -11.27 32.39
CA LYS A 100 -11.22 -10.25 33.45
C LYS A 100 -11.12 -8.82 32.89
N GLY A 101 -10.85 -8.67 31.59
CA GLY A 101 -10.65 -7.38 30.91
C GLY A 101 -9.20 -6.87 30.95
N ASP A 102 -8.26 -7.64 31.49
CA ASP A 102 -6.84 -7.27 31.53
C ASP A 102 -6.25 -7.35 30.12
N THR A 103 -5.45 -6.34 29.76
CA THR A 103 -4.76 -6.31 28.47
C THR A 103 -3.48 -7.13 28.54
N ILE A 104 -3.46 -8.22 27.78
CA ILE A 104 -2.35 -9.17 27.72
C ILE A 104 -1.28 -8.69 26.73
N LYS A 105 -1.70 -8.19 25.57
CA LYS A 105 -0.80 -7.72 24.51
C LYS A 105 -1.53 -6.73 23.59
N PHE A 106 -0.81 -5.72 23.13
CA PHE A 106 -1.22 -4.90 21.99
C PHE A 106 -0.69 -5.49 20.69
N ILE A 107 -1.55 -5.50 19.68
CA ILE A 107 -1.15 -5.76 18.29
C ILE A 107 -0.36 -4.55 17.79
N GLU A 108 0.66 -4.80 16.98
CA GLU A 108 1.49 -3.73 16.41
C GLU A 108 0.67 -2.86 15.46
N GLU A 109 0.91 -1.55 15.47
CA GLU A 109 0.03 -0.58 14.81
C GLU A 109 0.07 -0.70 13.27
N ASP A 110 1.22 -1.10 12.75
CA ASP A 110 1.50 -1.31 11.33
C ASP A 110 0.70 -2.45 10.68
N ILE A 111 0.15 -3.38 11.48
CA ILE A 111 -0.70 -4.46 10.99
C ILE A 111 -2.19 -4.24 11.26
N ASN A 112 -2.59 -3.14 11.89
CA ASN A 112 -4.00 -2.86 12.20
C ASN A 112 -4.87 -2.72 10.94
N ASP A 113 -4.37 -2.05 9.90
CA ASP A 113 -5.11 -1.90 8.64
C ASP A 113 -5.44 -3.25 8.00
N ILE A 114 -4.49 -4.20 8.08
CA ILE A 114 -4.68 -5.57 7.61
C ILE A 114 -5.78 -6.27 8.42
N PHE A 115 -5.76 -6.10 9.75
CA PHE A 115 -6.78 -6.67 10.63
C PHE A 115 -8.17 -6.07 10.35
N ASP A 116 -8.27 -4.75 10.17
CA ASP A 116 -9.51 -4.05 9.82
C ASP A 116 -10.08 -4.62 8.51
N GLU A 117 -9.25 -4.76 7.47
CA GLU A 117 -9.68 -5.36 6.21
C GLU A 117 -10.14 -6.81 6.33
N ILE A 118 -9.46 -7.63 7.14
CA ILE A 118 -9.82 -9.04 7.34
C ILE A 118 -11.15 -9.12 8.09
N LEU A 119 -11.30 -8.39 9.20
CA LEU A 119 -12.46 -8.42 10.08
C LEU A 119 -13.73 -7.86 9.41
N ASN A 120 -13.58 -6.90 8.48
CA ASN A 120 -14.69 -6.43 7.65
C ASN A 120 -15.17 -7.49 6.64
N GLY A 121 -14.41 -8.57 6.40
CA GLY A 121 -14.65 -9.58 5.36
C GLY A 121 -15.51 -10.78 5.76
N ASN A 122 -16.43 -10.65 6.74
CA ASN A 122 -17.18 -11.77 7.33
C ASN A 122 -16.27 -12.87 7.93
N ILE A 123 -15.15 -12.46 8.52
CA ILE A 123 -14.19 -13.33 9.19
C ILE A 123 -14.23 -13.01 10.68
N SER A 124 -14.42 -14.04 11.51
CA SER A 124 -14.30 -13.96 12.96
C SER A 124 -12.89 -14.29 13.44
N VAL A 125 -12.56 -13.93 14.67
CA VAL A 125 -11.26 -14.20 15.29
C VAL A 125 -11.44 -15.06 16.53
N SER A 126 -10.60 -16.08 16.67
CA SER A 126 -10.48 -16.92 17.85
C SER A 126 -9.08 -16.77 18.42
N ILE A 127 -8.98 -16.46 19.72
CA ILE A 127 -7.69 -16.32 20.41
C ILE A 127 -7.68 -17.26 21.61
N LEU A 128 -6.65 -18.10 21.70
CA LEU A 128 -6.54 -19.13 22.73
C LEU A 128 -5.09 -19.32 23.19
N VAL A 129 -4.91 -19.57 24.48
CA VAL A 129 -3.62 -19.97 25.07
C VAL A 129 -3.35 -21.44 24.74
N ILE A 130 -2.39 -21.71 23.85
CA ILE A 130 -2.08 -23.08 23.40
C ILE A 130 -1.04 -23.79 24.27
N ARG A 131 -0.22 -23.04 25.00
CA ARG A 131 0.81 -23.57 25.89
C ARG A 131 1.06 -22.62 27.04
N GLU A 132 1.26 -23.20 28.21
CA GLU A 132 1.67 -22.49 29.42
C GLU A 132 3.02 -23.04 29.90
N ASN A 133 3.94 -22.14 30.22
CA ASN A 133 5.18 -22.40 30.94
C ASN A 133 5.17 -21.55 32.23
N ILE A 134 6.11 -21.85 33.15
CA ILE A 134 6.22 -21.17 34.46
C ILE A 134 6.28 -19.63 34.35
N LYS A 135 6.86 -19.08 33.27
CA LYS A 135 7.04 -17.63 33.09
C LYS A 135 6.35 -17.06 31.86
N THR A 136 5.96 -17.90 30.92
CA THR A 136 5.47 -17.46 29.60
C THR A 136 4.27 -18.29 29.18
N VAL A 137 3.40 -17.68 28.39
CA VAL A 137 2.30 -18.36 27.71
C VAL A 137 2.39 -18.11 26.22
N THR A 138 2.12 -19.16 25.45
CA THR A 138 2.01 -19.09 24.01
C THR A 138 0.54 -18.95 23.63
N ILE A 139 0.22 -17.87 22.94
CA ILE A 139 -1.12 -17.55 22.49
C ILE A 139 -1.19 -17.74 20.99
N GLN A 140 -2.26 -18.37 20.52
CA GLN A 140 -2.59 -18.49 19.12
C GLN A 140 -3.82 -17.65 18.80
N LEU A 141 -3.72 -16.82 17.76
CA LEU A 141 -4.82 -16.11 17.13
C LEU A 141 -5.10 -16.79 15.79
N ARG A 142 -6.36 -17.17 15.54
CA ARG A 142 -6.82 -17.70 14.25
C ARG A 142 -7.96 -16.87 13.70
N PHE A 143 -7.96 -16.72 12.39
CA PHE A 143 -9.09 -16.18 11.65
C PHE A 143 -9.98 -17.32 11.18
N ILE A 144 -11.29 -17.16 11.34
CA ILE A 144 -12.30 -18.16 10.99
C ILE A 144 -13.24 -17.50 10.01
N LYS A 145 -13.30 -18.05 8.80
CA LYS A 145 -14.25 -17.58 7.80
C LYS A 145 -15.65 -18.04 8.21
N ASN A 146 -16.57 -17.10 8.39
CA ASN A 146 -17.96 -17.43 8.67
C ASN A 146 -18.61 -17.80 7.32
N GLU A 147 -19.15 -19.02 7.23
CA GLU A 147 -19.93 -19.48 6.08
C GLU A 147 -21.29 -18.78 5.98
#